data_AF-A0A9D0GA16-F1
#
_entry.id   AF-A0A9D0GA16-F1
#
_cell.length_a   1.000
_cell.length_b   1.000
_cell.length_c   1.000
_cell.angle_alpha   90.00
_cell.angle_beta   90.00
_cell.angle_gamma   90.00
#
_symmetry.space_group_name_H-M   'P 1'
#
loop_
_entity.id
_entity.type
_entity.pdbx_description
1 polymer ?
#
loop_
_entity_poly.entity_id
_entity_poly.type
_entity_poly.pdbx_seq_one_letter_code
_entity_poly.pdbx_strand_id
1 'polypeptide(L)'
;RFTEGLVTAFLIFCVGSMTFVGALNEGLTGDRTLIFSKSILDGFTSMVLASVYGVGVLFSALPLFVVQSSLTLIGAQFHTLFPEALIVQLTAVGGALILGIGVELLEIKKLQTVNLLPALLIVIVLTGLFLL
;
A
#
# COMPACT_ATOMS: atom_id res chain seq x y z
N ARG A 1 -24.02 -9.43 -10.62
CA ARG A 1 -23.97 -9.50 -9.14
C ARG A 1 -22.66 -10.07 -8.60
N PHE A 2 -22.35 -11.37 -8.75
CA PHE A 2 -21.08 -11.94 -8.23
C PHE A 2 -19.83 -11.24 -8.80
N THR A 3 -19.71 -11.18 -10.13
CA THR A 3 -18.56 -10.55 -10.80
C THR A 3 -18.45 -9.06 -10.49
N GLU A 4 -19.58 -8.34 -10.43
CA GLU A 4 -19.60 -6.92 -10.06
C GLU A 4 -19.12 -6.70 -8.63
N GLY A 5 -19.59 -7.52 -7.67
CA GLY A 5 -19.14 -7.45 -6.28
C GLY A 5 -17.64 -7.71 -6.14
N LEU A 6 -17.13 -8.74 -6.83
CA LEU A 6 -15.71 -9.06 -6.87
C LEU A 6 -14.88 -7.90 -7.43
N VAL A 7 -15.25 -7.40 -8.61
CA VAL A 7 -14.49 -6.35 -9.30
C VAL A 7 -14.54 -5.03 -8.53
N THR A 8 -15.71 -4.66 -8.00
CA THR A 8 -15.87 -3.43 -7.20
C THR A 8 -15.03 -3.50 -5.92
N ALA A 9 -15.11 -4.61 -5.18
CA ALA A 9 -14.33 -4.79 -3.97
C ALA A 9 -12.82 -4.85 -4.28
N PHE A 10 -12.41 -5.53 -5.36
CA PHE A 10 -11.02 -5.54 -5.82
C PHE A 10 -10.50 -4.13 -6.12
N LEU A 11 -11.24 -3.32 -6.87
CA LEU A 11 -10.82 -1.96 -7.21
C LEU A 11 -10.66 -1.10 -5.95
N ILE A 12 -11.60 -1.20 -5.02
CA ILE A 12 -11.54 -0.44 -3.75
C ILE A 12 -10.38 -0.92 -2.87
N PHE A 13 -10.18 -2.23 -2.74
CA PHE A 13 -9.17 -2.76 -1.81
C PHE A 13 -7.76 -2.75 -2.38
N CYS A 14 -7.56 -3.11 -3.65
CA CYS A 14 -6.24 -3.31 -4.24
C CYS A 14 -5.64 -2.05 -4.87
N VAL A 15 -6.47 -1.15 -5.44
CA VAL A 15 -5.98 0.02 -6.19
C VAL A 15 -5.71 1.22 -5.26
N GLY A 16 -6.02 1.10 -3.96
CA GLY A 16 -5.76 2.14 -2.98
C GLY A 16 -4.26 2.44 -2.77
N SER A 17 -3.93 3.72 -2.56
CA SER A 17 -2.58 4.20 -2.20
C SER A 17 -1.96 3.43 -1.04
N MET A 18 -2.78 3.18 -0.02
CA MET A 18 -2.39 2.51 1.21
C MET A 18 -1.99 1.04 1.01
N THR A 19 -2.46 0.37 -0.05
CA THR A 19 -2.03 -1.00 -0.38
C THR A 19 -0.57 -1.00 -0.79
N PHE A 20 -0.20 -0.09 -1.70
CA PHE A 20 1.17 0.00 -2.22
C PHE A 20 2.14 0.53 -1.17
N VAL A 21 1.82 1.69 -0.58
CA VAL A 21 2.68 2.34 0.43
C VAL A 21 2.76 1.50 1.70
N GLY A 22 1.64 0.94 2.16
CA GLY A 22 1.60 0.12 3.38
C GLY A 22 2.38 -1.19 3.24
N ALA A 23 2.22 -1.92 2.13
CA ALA A 23 2.97 -3.15 1.87
C ALA A 23 4.47 -2.89 1.73
N LEU A 24 4.85 -1.85 0.99
CA LEU A 24 6.25 -1.51 0.83
C LEU A 24 6.87 -1.05 2.16
N ASN A 25 6.16 -0.21 2.94
CA ASN A 25 6.65 0.22 4.24
C ASN A 25 6.80 -0.95 5.22
N GLU A 26 5.86 -1.90 5.25
CA GLU A 26 6.00 -3.12 6.05
C GLU A 26 7.24 -3.90 5.62
N GLY A 27 7.47 -4.08 4.32
CA GLY A 27 8.66 -4.78 3.82
C GLY A 27 9.97 -4.07 4.18
N LEU A 28 10.00 -2.73 4.08
CA LEU A 28 11.20 -1.92 4.30
C LEU A 28 11.51 -1.64 5.77
N THR A 29 10.50 -1.55 6.65
CA THR A 29 10.70 -1.12 8.05
C THR A 29 10.26 -2.18 9.06
N GLY A 30 9.47 -3.16 8.62
CA GLY A 30 8.78 -4.09 9.52
C GLY A 30 7.56 -3.49 10.22
N ASP A 31 7.23 -2.21 10.00
CA ASP A 31 6.08 -1.56 10.62
C ASP A 31 4.76 -1.95 9.93
N ARG A 32 3.87 -2.56 10.71
CA ARG A 32 2.58 -3.11 10.28
C ARG A 32 1.39 -2.19 10.56
N THR A 33 1.63 -1.03 11.18
CA THR A 33 0.57 -0.12 11.65
C THR A 33 -0.40 0.26 10.52
N LEU A 34 0.12 0.53 9.32
CA LEU A 34 -0.70 0.89 8.17
C LEU A 34 -1.54 -0.28 7.65
N ILE A 35 -0.97 -1.48 7.61
CA ILE A 35 -1.67 -2.66 7.10
C ILE A 35 -2.76 -3.11 8.08
N PHE A 36 -2.52 -3.00 9.39
CA PHE A 36 -3.57 -3.22 10.37
C PHE A 36 -4.68 -2.18 10.27
N SER A 37 -4.32 -0.90 10.12
CA SER A 37 -5.31 0.16 9.90
C SER A 37 -6.16 -0.10 8.65
N LYS A 38 -5.52 -0.50 7.55
CA LYS A 38 -6.19 -0.89 6.31
C LYS A 38 -7.09 -2.12 6.48
N SER A 39 -6.64 -3.14 7.19
CA SER A 39 -7.43 -4.36 7.42
C SER A 39 -8.74 -4.07 8.13
N ILE A 40 -8.73 -3.13 9.09
CA ILE A 40 -9.95 -2.66 9.75
C ILE A 40 -10.86 -1.95 8.75
N LEU A 41 -10.33 -1.01 7.96
CA LEU A 41 -11.09 -0.28 6.93
C LEU A 41 -11.71 -1.22 5.89
N ASP A 42 -10.95 -2.17 5.36
CA ASP A 42 -11.40 -3.16 4.38
C ASP A 42 -12.43 -4.12 5.00
N GLY A 43 -12.29 -4.46 6.28
CA GLY A 43 -13.27 -5.24 7.03
C GLY A 43 -14.64 -4.54 7.08
N PHE A 44 -14.69 -3.28 7.49
CA PHE A 44 -15.93 -2.50 7.48
C PHE A 44 -16.50 -2.34 6.07
N THR A 45 -15.65 -2.01 5.11
CA THR A 45 -16.06 -1.76 3.72
C THR A 45 -16.58 -3.03 3.05
N SER A 46 -15.98 -4.18 3.32
CA SER A 46 -16.44 -5.48 2.78
C SER A 46 -17.79 -5.90 3.35
N MET A 47 -18.09 -5.63 4.63
CA MET A 47 -19.41 -5.88 5.20
C MET A 47 -20.49 -5.05 4.50
N VAL A 48 -20.22 -3.77 4.26
CA VAL A 48 -21.14 -2.88 3.54
C VAL A 48 -21.32 -3.35 2.09
N LEU A 49 -20.23 -3.60 1.37
CA LEU A 49 -20.29 -4.07 -0.02
C LEU A 49 -20.98 -5.44 -0.15
N ALA A 50 -20.77 -6.35 0.80
CA ALA A 50 -21.41 -7.66 0.80
C ALA A 50 -22.94 -7.56 0.97
N SER A 51 -23.44 -6.56 1.71
CA SER A 51 -24.87 -6.30 1.81
C SER A 51 -25.52 -5.88 0.48
N VAL A 52 -24.74 -5.22 -0.40
CA VAL A 52 -25.21 -4.70 -1.69
C VAL A 52 -24.98 -5.71 -2.83
N TYR A 53 -23.78 -6.30 -2.89
CA TYR A 53 -23.31 -7.12 -4.01
C TYR A 53 -23.24 -8.63 -3.70
N GLY A 54 -23.42 -9.02 -2.44
CA GLY A 54 -23.45 -10.40 -1.99
C GLY A 54 -22.06 -11.04 -1.84
N VAL A 55 -22.03 -12.38 -1.91
CA VAL A 55 -20.86 -13.23 -1.59
C VAL A 55 -19.63 -12.98 -2.47
N GLY A 56 -19.80 -12.34 -3.64
CA GLY A 56 -18.69 -12.03 -4.56
C GLY A 56 -17.59 -11.16 -3.95
N VAL A 57 -17.91 -10.38 -2.91
CA VAL A 57 -16.96 -9.54 -2.17
C VAL A 57 -15.93 -10.38 -1.39
N LEU A 58 -16.30 -11.55 -0.87
CA LEU A 58 -15.34 -12.40 -0.13
C LEU A 58 -14.18 -12.85 -1.03
N PHE A 59 -14.44 -13.06 -2.31
CA PHE A 59 -13.43 -13.50 -3.27
C PHE A 59 -12.41 -12.41 -3.62
N SER A 60 -12.64 -11.13 -3.28
CA SER A 60 -11.64 -10.07 -3.47
C SER A 60 -10.47 -10.15 -2.49
N ALA A 61 -10.58 -10.95 -1.42
CA ALA A 61 -9.48 -11.20 -0.49
C ALA A 61 -8.32 -11.94 -1.18
N LEU A 62 -8.59 -12.80 -2.16
CA LEU A 62 -7.57 -13.53 -2.92
C LEU A 62 -6.62 -12.58 -3.70
N PRO A 63 -7.11 -11.73 -4.61
CA PRO A 63 -6.22 -10.82 -5.33
C PRO A 63 -5.57 -9.79 -4.40
N LEU A 64 -6.27 -9.34 -3.34
CA LEU A 64 -5.68 -8.45 -2.33
C LEU A 64 -4.48 -9.11 -1.64
N PHE A 65 -4.65 -10.35 -1.20
CA PHE A 65 -3.58 -11.11 -0.57
C PHE A 65 -2.37 -11.26 -1.51
N VAL A 66 -2.60 -11.58 -2.79
CA VAL A 66 -1.51 -11.71 -3.77
C VAL A 66 -0.77 -10.38 -3.98
N VAL A 67 -1.49 -9.29 -4.20
CA VAL A 67 -0.88 -7.97 -4.45
C VAL A 67 -0.13 -7.48 -3.21
N GLN A 68 -0.75 -7.54 -2.04
CA GLN A 68 -0.16 -7.02 -0.82
C GLN A 68 1.05 -7.86 -0.38
N SER A 69 0.93 -9.20 -0.37
CA SER A 69 2.04 -10.07 0.04
C SER A 69 3.22 -9.99 -0.91
N SER A 70 2.99 -9.92 -2.23
CA SER A 70 4.08 -9.78 -3.20
C SER A 70 4.86 -8.47 -2.99
N LEU A 71 4.17 -7.36 -2.76
CA LEU A 71 4.81 -6.07 -2.47
C LEU A 71 5.60 -6.09 -1.15
N THR A 72 5.02 -6.66 -0.09
CA THR A 72 5.72 -6.78 1.20
C THR A 72 6.98 -7.65 1.07
N LEU A 73 6.90 -8.78 0.35
CA LEU A 73 8.04 -9.65 0.11
C LEU A 73 9.14 -8.97 -0.70
N ILE A 74 8.76 -8.21 -1.74
CA ILE A 74 9.72 -7.40 -2.51
C ILE A 74 10.42 -6.41 -1.57
N GLY A 75 9.67 -5.66 -0.76
CA GLY A 75 10.26 -4.72 0.21
C GLY A 75 11.19 -5.39 1.22
N ALA A 76 10.83 -6.58 1.70
CA ALA A 76 11.66 -7.33 2.65
C ALA A 76 13.02 -7.73 2.06
N GLN A 77 13.09 -8.01 0.76
CA GLN A 77 14.35 -8.33 0.07
C GLN A 77 15.29 -7.13 -0.06
N PHE A 78 14.79 -5.89 0.04
CA PHE A 78 15.64 -4.70 -0.09
C PHE A 78 16.71 -4.62 1.00
N HIS A 79 16.43 -5.11 2.21
CA HIS A 79 17.42 -5.19 3.30
C HIS A 79 18.66 -6.01 2.95
N THR A 80 18.52 -6.99 2.07
CA THR A 80 19.63 -7.87 1.66
C THR A 80 20.37 -7.38 0.42
N LEU A 81 19.70 -6.58 -0.42
CA LEU A 81 20.21 -6.18 -1.73
C LEU A 81 20.82 -4.77 -1.73
N PHE A 82 20.48 -3.91 -0.76
CA PHE A 82 20.83 -2.49 -0.79
C PHE A 82 21.59 -2.00 0.46
N PRO A 83 22.40 -0.93 0.32
CA PRO A 83 23.09 -0.31 1.45
C PRO A 83 22.12 0.34 2.45
N GLU A 84 22.50 0.37 3.74
CA GLU A 84 21.68 1.00 4.80
C GLU A 84 21.34 2.46 4.50
N ALA A 85 22.27 3.22 3.93
CA ALA A 85 22.04 4.62 3.54
C ALA A 85 20.87 4.77 2.56
N LEU A 86 20.68 3.80 1.66
CA LEU A 86 19.54 3.80 0.72
C LEU A 86 18.23 3.52 1.43
N ILE A 87 18.24 2.57 2.37
CA ILE A 87 17.05 2.18 3.15
C ILE A 87 16.56 3.37 4.00
N VAL A 88 17.48 4.15 4.57
CA VAL A 88 17.14 5.38 5.32
C VAL A 88 16.43 6.39 4.43
N GLN A 89 16.94 6.64 3.22
CA GLN A 89 16.33 7.59 2.28
C GLN A 89 14.96 7.11 1.79
N LEU A 90 14.84 5.81 1.49
CA LEU A 90 13.56 5.18 1.14
C LEU A 90 12.54 5.30 2.27
N THR A 91 12.96 5.06 3.50
CA THR A 91 12.09 5.17 4.68
C THR A 91 11.65 6.61 4.92
N ALA A 92 12.54 7.59 4.71
CA ALA A 92 12.19 9.01 4.83
C ALA A 92 11.11 9.43 3.83
N VAL A 93 11.24 9.01 2.57
CA VAL A 93 10.22 9.29 1.54
C VAL A 93 8.94 8.49 1.79
N GLY A 94 9.05 7.24 2.21
CA GLY A 94 7.92 6.43 2.66
C GLY A 94 7.13 7.13 3.77
N GLY A 95 7.82 7.64 4.81
CA GLY A 95 7.21 8.42 5.89
C GLY A 95 6.45 9.66 5.40
N ALA A 96 7.00 10.40 4.44
CA ALA A 96 6.32 11.54 3.83
C ALA A 96 5.04 11.12 3.07
N LEU A 97 5.08 10.01 2.35
CA LEU A 97 3.89 9.43 1.69
C LEU A 97 2.84 8.99 2.71
N ILE A 98 3.27 8.41 3.84
CA ILE A 98 2.39 8.00 4.94
C ILE A 98 1.68 9.21 5.56
N LEU A 99 2.38 10.33 5.75
CA LEU A 99 1.75 11.57 6.17
C LEU A 99 0.70 12.04 5.16
N GLY A 100 1.00 11.91 3.86
CA GLY A 100 0.03 12.17 2.79
C GLY A 100 -1.24 11.31 2.90
N ILE A 101 -1.09 10.02 3.19
CA ILE A 101 -2.21 9.10 3.43
C ILE A 101 -3.00 9.53 4.67
N GLY A 102 -2.32 9.93 5.76
CA GLY A 102 -3.00 10.43 6.96
C GLY A 102 -3.87 11.66 6.69
N VAL A 103 -3.37 12.61 5.90
CA VAL A 103 -4.14 13.80 5.46
C VAL A 103 -5.32 13.42 4.57
N GLU A 104 -5.14 12.43 3.69
CA GLU A 104 -6.20 11.90 2.83
C GLU A 104 -7.29 11.20 3.66
N LEU A 105 -6.91 10.40 4.66
CA LEU A 105 -7.84 9.70 5.58
C LEU A 105 -8.62 10.66 6.48
N LEU A 106 -8.01 11.78 6.90
CA LEU A 106 -8.68 12.83 7.67
C LEU A 106 -9.61 13.71 6.82
N GLU A 107 -9.73 13.42 5.51
CA GLU A 107 -10.53 14.17 4.53
C GLU A 107 -10.18 15.67 4.42
N ILE A 108 -9.02 16.09 4.94
CA ILE A 108 -8.56 17.48 4.90
C ILE A 108 -8.23 17.88 3.45
N LYS A 109 -7.50 17.01 2.75
CA LYS A 109 -7.15 17.21 1.33
C LYS A 109 -6.99 15.87 0.64
N LYS A 110 -7.59 15.75 -0.54
CA LYS A 110 -7.36 14.59 -1.41
C LYS A 110 -5.96 14.66 -2.00
N LEU A 111 -5.07 13.81 -1.49
CA LEU A 111 -3.72 13.62 -2.02
C LEU A 111 -3.72 12.28 -2.74
N GLN A 112 -3.57 12.29 -4.07
CA GLN A 112 -3.45 11.05 -4.84
C GLN A 112 -2.07 10.44 -4.59
N THR A 113 -1.89 9.83 -3.42
CA THR A 113 -0.58 9.36 -2.96
C THR A 113 -0.02 8.25 -3.87
N VAL A 114 -0.90 7.53 -4.59
CA VAL A 114 -0.50 6.63 -5.69
C VAL A 114 0.35 7.34 -6.74
N ASN A 115 0.01 8.58 -7.12
CA ASN A 115 0.76 9.33 -8.13
C ASN A 115 2.10 9.84 -7.60
N LEU A 116 2.27 9.86 -6.28
CA LEU A 116 3.53 10.23 -5.62
C LEU A 116 4.43 9.01 -5.38
N LEU A 117 3.92 7.79 -5.59
CA LEU A 117 4.67 6.54 -5.45
C LEU A 117 5.97 6.50 -6.30
N PRO A 118 6.03 7.06 -7.54
CA PRO A 118 7.27 7.14 -8.31
C PRO A 118 8.41 7.89 -7.60
N ALA A 119 8.12 8.70 -6.58
CA ALA A 119 9.15 9.34 -5.76
C ALA A 119 10.11 8.33 -5.10
N LEU A 120 9.61 7.13 -4.74
CA LEU A 120 10.44 6.06 -4.18
C LEU A 120 11.49 5.57 -5.19
N LEU A 121 11.11 5.43 -6.46
CA LEU A 121 12.05 5.07 -7.54
C LEU A 121 13.07 6.18 -7.79
N ILE A 122 12.62 7.43 -7.76
CA ILE A 122 13.51 8.60 -7.95
C ILE A 122 14.60 8.63 -6.87
N VAL A 123 14.24 8.36 -5.61
CA VAL A 123 15.19 8.32 -4.49
C VAL A 123 16.21 7.18 -4.66
N ILE A 124 15.78 6.01 -5.12
CA ILE A 124 16.69 4.89 -5.42
C ILE A 124 17.73 5.30 -6.46
N VAL A 125 17.31 5.92 -7.55
CA VAL A 125 18.21 6.35 -8.63
C VAL A 125 19.15 7.46 -8.14
N LEU A 126 18.64 8.47 -7.42
CA LEU A 126 19.44 9.58 -6.94
C LEU A 126 20.48 9.15 -5.90
N THR A 127 20.08 8.36 -4.91
CA THR A 127 21.01 7.85 -3.90
C THR A 127 22.01 6.88 -4.52
N GLY A 128 21.58 6.01 -5.45
CA GLY A 128 22.49 5.14 -6.19
C GLY A 128 23.53 5.91 -7.00
N LEU A 129 23.17 7.04 -7.62
CA LEU A 129 24.09 7.89 -8.37
C LEU A 129 25.09 8.66 -7.48
N PHE A 130 24.64 9.12 -6.30
CA PHE A 130 25.47 9.96 -5.42
C PHE A 130 26.36 9.14 -4.46
N LEU A 131 26.06 7.85 -4.29
CA LEU A 131 26.83 6.91 -3.48
C LEU A 131 27.87 6.12 -4.31
N LEU A 132 27.77 6.20 -5.64
CA LEU A 132 28.76 5.74 -6.63
C LEU A 132 29.90 6.75 -6.76
#